data_AF-A0A2G9MM87-F1
#
_entry.id   AF-A0A2G9MM87-F1
#
_cell.length_a   1.000
_cell.length_b   1.000
_cell.length_c   1.000
_cell.angle_alpha   90.00
_cell.angle_beta   90.00
_cell.angle_gamma   90.00
#
_symmetry.space_group_name_H-M   'P 1'
#
loop_
_entity.id
_entity.type
_entity.pdbx_description
1 polymer ?
#
loop_
_entity_poly.entity_id
_entity_poly.type
_entity_poly.pdbx_seq_one_letter_code
_entity_poly.pdbx_strand_id
1 'polypeptide(L)'
;MLNKDRIKEAESNVKIYLIDGLIKKVKSDKEIEKLLLNNSRESLSVASILIEKELSALWVIVCAYYSMYYIAKAVLYSNGFKIGEKISHKVTSDSLIVYVKKILEKELIKDFETAQEEALELAGVKAEEMVYSFDRELEKRSRFQYSLTENAMQNKAKTSFERAKKFVLVMEKLL
;
A
#
# COMPACT_ATOMS: atom_id res chain seq x y z
N MET A 1 -13.01 1.99 6.76
CA MET A 1 -12.93 0.53 6.55
C MET A 1 -13.30 0.23 5.12
N LEU A 2 -12.80 -0.87 4.56
CA LEU A 2 -13.15 -1.31 3.20
C LEU A 2 -14.63 -1.71 3.16
N ASN A 3 -15.42 -1.10 2.27
CA ASN A 3 -16.80 -1.52 2.06
C ASN A 3 -16.84 -2.92 1.42
N LYS A 4 -17.86 -3.74 1.76
CA LYS A 4 -18.15 -5.03 1.13
C LYS A 4 -18.22 -4.94 -0.40
N ASP A 5 -18.77 -3.86 -0.94
CA ASP A 5 -18.84 -3.67 -2.40
C ASP A 5 -17.45 -3.51 -3.02
N ARG A 6 -16.55 -2.78 -2.35
CA ARG A 6 -15.16 -2.59 -2.79
C ARG A 6 -14.36 -3.90 -2.77
N ILE A 7 -14.63 -4.77 -1.79
CA ILE A 7 -14.03 -6.11 -1.69
C ILE A 7 -14.52 -6.98 -2.84
N LYS A 8 -15.85 -7.04 -3.08
CA LYS A 8 -16.42 -7.81 -4.20
C LYS A 8 -15.91 -7.32 -5.56
N GLU A 9 -15.78 -6.00 -5.72
CA GLU A 9 -15.19 -5.39 -6.91
C GLU A 9 -13.74 -5.87 -7.10
N ALA A 10 -12.91 -5.81 -6.05
CA ALA A 10 -11.52 -6.28 -6.11
C ALA A 10 -11.43 -7.78 -6.46
N GLU A 11 -12.27 -8.61 -5.86
CA GLU A 11 -12.33 -10.06 -6.14
C GLU A 11 -12.73 -10.36 -7.59
N SER A 12 -13.70 -9.62 -8.13
CA SER A 12 -14.10 -9.73 -9.54
C SER A 12 -12.98 -9.29 -10.48
N ASN A 13 -12.41 -8.11 -10.22
CA ASN A 13 -11.34 -7.53 -11.00
C ASN A 13 -10.09 -8.41 -11.06
N VAL A 14 -9.65 -8.96 -9.93
CA VAL A 14 -8.45 -9.81 -9.86
C VAL A 14 -8.58 -11.07 -10.72
N LYS A 15 -9.77 -11.66 -10.83
CA LYS A 15 -10.02 -12.79 -11.74
C LYS A 15 -9.80 -12.37 -13.20
N ILE A 16 -10.32 -11.21 -13.59
CA ILE A 16 -10.12 -10.64 -14.93
C ILE A 16 -8.65 -10.33 -15.18
N TYR A 17 -7.96 -9.73 -14.21
CA TYR A 17 -6.53 -9.38 -14.33
C TYR A 17 -5.63 -10.61 -14.55
N LEU A 18 -5.98 -11.76 -13.96
CA LEU A 18 -5.28 -13.03 -14.23
C LEU A 18 -5.52 -13.51 -15.67
N ILE A 19 -6.76 -13.44 -16.16
CA ILE A 19 -7.14 -13.83 -17.53
C ILE A 19 -6.42 -12.93 -18.55
N ASP A 20 -6.41 -11.63 -18.30
CA ASP A 20 -5.79 -10.61 -19.17
C ASP A 20 -4.26 -10.56 -19.06
N GLY A 21 -3.65 -11.37 -18.18
CA GLY A 21 -2.21 -11.41 -17.96
C GLY A 21 -1.63 -10.15 -17.30
N LEU A 22 -2.47 -9.32 -16.68
CA LEU A 22 -2.08 -8.16 -15.86
C LEU A 22 -1.52 -8.59 -14.49
N ILE A 23 -1.88 -9.78 -14.02
CA ILE A 23 -1.24 -10.49 -12.91
C ILE A 23 -0.69 -11.80 -13.47
N LYS A 24 0.59 -12.09 -13.19
CA LYS A 24 1.22 -13.36 -13.56
C LYS A 24 1.69 -14.09 -12.31
N LYS A 25 1.42 -15.38 -12.24
CA LYS A 25 2.02 -16.24 -11.20
C LYS A 25 3.48 -16.48 -11.56
N VAL A 26 4.38 -16.20 -10.62
CA VAL A 26 5.83 -16.33 -10.80
C VAL A 26 6.46 -16.98 -9.57
N LYS A 27 7.65 -17.55 -9.75
CA LYS A 27 8.52 -17.85 -8.61
C LYS A 27 9.15 -16.54 -8.14
N SER A 28 9.32 -16.38 -6.84
CA SER A 28 10.01 -15.21 -6.30
C SER A 28 11.47 -15.19 -6.74
N ASP A 29 11.95 -13.97 -6.97
CA ASP A 29 13.33 -13.63 -7.29
C ASP A 29 13.75 -12.55 -6.29
N LYS A 30 14.75 -12.88 -5.46
CA LYS A 30 15.20 -12.02 -4.36
C LYS A 30 15.78 -10.70 -4.84
N GLU A 31 16.34 -10.63 -6.05
CA GLU A 31 16.85 -9.37 -6.59
C GLU A 31 15.71 -8.42 -6.98
N ILE A 32 14.61 -8.96 -7.52
CA ILE A 32 13.42 -8.16 -7.85
C ILE A 32 12.72 -7.67 -6.58
N GLU A 33 12.58 -8.53 -5.56
CA GLU A 33 12.04 -8.12 -4.25
C GLU A 33 12.88 -7.00 -3.63
N LYS A 34 14.21 -7.16 -3.62
CA LYS A 34 15.16 -6.19 -3.08
C LYS A 34 15.10 -4.86 -3.83
N LEU A 35 15.00 -4.88 -5.16
CA LEU A 35 14.83 -3.68 -5.97
C LEU A 35 13.56 -2.91 -5.59
N LEU A 36 12.42 -3.60 -5.48
CA LEU A 36 11.15 -2.98 -5.10
C LEU A 36 11.21 -2.43 -3.67
N LEU A 37 11.81 -3.17 -2.73
CA LEU A 37 12.02 -2.71 -1.36
C LEU A 37 12.90 -1.45 -1.30
N ASN A 38 13.99 -1.42 -2.06
CA ASN A 38 14.87 -0.25 -2.12
C ASN A 38 14.15 0.96 -2.70
N ASN A 39 13.38 0.81 -3.79
CA ASN A 39 12.59 1.89 -4.36
C ASN A 39 11.55 2.43 -3.38
N SER A 40 10.94 1.56 -2.56
CA SER A 40 10.04 1.96 -1.48
C SER A 40 10.73 2.84 -0.45
N ARG A 41 11.88 2.39 0.05
CA ARG A 41 12.68 3.09 1.07
C ARG A 41 13.23 4.42 0.56
N GLU A 42 13.73 4.45 -0.66
CA GLU A 42 14.19 5.66 -1.32
C GLU A 42 13.05 6.68 -1.45
N SER A 43 11.88 6.24 -1.94
CA SER A 43 10.71 7.12 -2.05
C SER A 43 10.27 7.69 -0.69
N LEU A 44 10.33 6.89 0.39
CA LEU A 44 10.02 7.37 1.74
C LEU A 44 11.05 8.38 2.25
N SER A 45 12.33 8.12 1.98
CA SER A 45 13.43 9.02 2.36
C SER A 45 13.31 10.37 1.65
N VAL A 46 13.01 10.37 0.35
CA VAL A 46 12.74 11.60 -0.40
C VAL A 46 11.55 12.35 0.18
N ALA A 47 10.45 11.66 0.53
CA ALA A 47 9.31 12.30 1.20
C ALA A 47 9.69 12.93 2.56
N SER A 48 10.57 12.28 3.33
CA SER A 48 11.10 12.81 4.60
C SER A 48 11.90 14.10 4.39
N ILE A 49 12.81 14.12 3.41
CA ILE A 49 13.60 15.32 3.11
C ILE A 49 12.69 16.48 2.67
N LEU A 50 11.71 16.20 1.82
CA LEU A 50 10.78 17.20 1.31
C LEU A 50 9.90 17.80 2.42
N ILE A 51 9.49 16.98 3.40
CA ILE A 51 8.65 17.44 4.52
C ILE A 51 9.46 18.17 5.58
N GLU A 52 10.65 17.69 5.93
CA GLU A 52 11.54 18.31 6.93
C GLU A 52 12.05 19.67 6.48
N LYS A 53 12.31 19.83 5.18
CA LYS A 53 12.76 21.09 4.58
C LYS A 53 11.63 21.96 4.05
N GLU A 54 10.37 21.54 4.26
CA GLU A 54 9.16 22.25 3.81
C GLU A 54 9.15 22.61 2.30
N LEU A 55 9.78 21.79 1.46
CA LEU A 55 10.07 22.12 0.06
C LEU A 55 8.87 21.98 -0.87
N SER A 56 8.07 20.93 -0.70
CA SER A 56 6.91 20.68 -1.57
C SER A 56 5.92 19.69 -0.98
N ALA A 57 4.77 20.19 -0.53
CA ALA A 57 3.68 19.34 -0.07
C ALA A 57 3.17 18.39 -1.16
N LEU A 58 3.14 18.83 -2.43
CA LEU A 58 2.74 18.00 -3.55
C LEU A 58 3.67 16.79 -3.71
N TRP A 59 4.98 17.03 -3.73
CA TRP A 59 5.94 15.94 -3.92
C TRP A 59 6.05 15.02 -2.70
N VAL A 60 5.83 15.52 -1.48
CA VAL A 60 5.67 14.64 -0.30
C VAL A 60 4.55 13.62 -0.52
N ILE A 61 3.39 14.05 -1.00
CA ILE A 61 2.25 13.16 -1.27
C ILE A 61 2.60 12.15 -2.36
N VAL A 62 3.23 12.59 -3.44
CA VAL A 62 3.63 11.71 -4.56
C VAL A 62 4.64 10.66 -4.09
N CYS A 63 5.70 11.07 -3.40
CA CYS A 63 6.75 10.18 -2.90
C CYS A 63 6.21 9.22 -1.83
N ALA A 64 5.36 9.70 -0.91
CA ALA A 64 4.68 8.86 0.07
C ALA A 64 3.84 7.76 -0.60
N TYR A 65 3.06 8.11 -1.62
CA TYR A 65 2.29 7.14 -2.39
C TYR A 65 3.18 6.10 -3.09
N TYR A 66 4.25 6.55 -3.77
CA TYR A 66 5.14 5.62 -4.49
C TYR A 66 5.89 4.68 -3.54
N SER A 67 6.23 5.16 -2.34
CA SER A 67 6.78 4.30 -1.29
C SER A 67 5.85 3.14 -0.97
N MET A 68 4.57 3.46 -0.68
CA MET A 68 3.55 2.44 -0.42
C MET A 68 3.33 1.51 -1.63
N TYR A 69 3.34 2.05 -2.85
CA TYR A 69 3.15 1.28 -4.08
C TYR A 69 4.28 0.27 -4.32
N TYR A 70 5.53 0.65 -4.11
CA TYR A 70 6.66 -0.24 -4.31
C TYR A 70 6.72 -1.36 -3.27
N ILE A 71 6.48 -1.06 -1.98
CA ILE A 71 6.44 -2.13 -0.96
C ILE A 71 5.24 -3.05 -1.17
N ALA A 72 4.10 -2.54 -1.62
CA ALA A 72 2.95 -3.35 -1.99
C ALA A 72 3.28 -4.32 -3.14
N LYS A 73 3.98 -3.85 -4.18
CA LYS A 73 4.47 -4.71 -5.26
C LYS A 73 5.48 -5.73 -4.75
N ALA A 74 6.38 -5.35 -3.85
CA ALA A 74 7.35 -6.28 -3.26
C ALA A 74 6.65 -7.43 -2.54
N VAL A 75 5.68 -7.12 -1.68
CA VAL A 75 4.91 -8.15 -0.94
C VAL A 75 4.08 -9.02 -1.87
N LEU A 76 3.42 -8.45 -2.88
CA LEU A 76 2.70 -9.26 -3.87
C LEU A 76 3.64 -10.20 -4.63
N TYR A 77 4.82 -9.70 -5.00
CA TYR A 77 5.83 -10.46 -5.72
C TYR A 77 6.43 -11.60 -4.88
N SER A 78 6.73 -11.35 -3.60
CA SER A 78 7.21 -12.39 -2.67
C SER A 78 6.16 -13.49 -2.44
N ASN A 79 4.89 -13.13 -2.56
CA ASN A 79 3.76 -14.06 -2.52
C ASN A 79 3.42 -14.69 -3.88
N GLY A 80 4.30 -14.56 -4.88
CA GLY A 80 4.21 -15.24 -6.17
C GLY A 80 3.36 -14.53 -7.23
N PHE A 81 3.05 -13.25 -7.04
CA PHE A 81 2.24 -12.47 -7.98
C PHE A 81 3.03 -11.29 -8.58
N LYS A 82 3.35 -11.38 -9.87
CA LYS A 82 3.94 -10.28 -10.64
C LYS A 82 2.84 -9.42 -11.26
N ILE A 83 2.80 -8.16 -10.86
CA ILE A 83 1.88 -7.14 -11.41
C ILE A 83 2.51 -6.52 -12.66
N GLY A 84 1.76 -6.49 -13.78
CA GLY A 84 2.16 -5.84 -15.01
C GLY A 84 2.08 -4.31 -14.96
N GLU A 85 2.51 -3.64 -16.03
CA GLU A 85 2.63 -2.17 -16.07
C GLU A 85 1.32 -1.46 -16.41
N LYS A 86 0.44 -2.10 -17.19
CA LYS A 86 -0.86 -1.50 -17.58
C LYS A 86 -1.77 -1.40 -16.35
N ILE A 87 -2.33 -0.21 -16.12
CA ILE A 87 -3.20 0.11 -14.97
C ILE A 87 -2.65 -0.39 -13.60
N SER A 88 -1.33 -0.46 -13.48
CA SER A 88 -0.64 -1.19 -12.41
C SER A 88 -1.05 -0.77 -11.01
N HIS A 89 -1.30 0.53 -10.78
CA HIS A 89 -1.74 1.05 -9.49
C HIS A 89 -3.08 0.45 -9.02
N LYS A 90 -4.06 0.32 -9.92
CA LYS A 90 -5.37 -0.26 -9.61
C LYS A 90 -5.25 -1.77 -9.41
N VAL A 91 -4.48 -2.44 -10.27
CA VAL A 91 -4.21 -3.89 -10.16
C VAL A 91 -3.52 -4.21 -8.84
N THR A 92 -2.50 -3.43 -8.44
CA THR A 92 -1.85 -3.55 -7.13
C THR A 92 -2.83 -3.35 -5.98
N SER A 93 -3.68 -2.32 -6.04
CA SER A 93 -4.69 -2.07 -4.98
C SER A 93 -5.66 -3.24 -4.81
N ASP A 94 -6.28 -3.69 -5.90
CA ASP A 94 -7.22 -4.81 -5.87
C ASP A 94 -6.53 -6.11 -5.43
N SER A 95 -5.28 -6.34 -5.86
CA SER A 95 -4.50 -7.52 -5.47
C SER A 95 -4.13 -7.52 -3.99
N LEU A 96 -3.83 -6.38 -3.39
CA LEU A 96 -3.60 -6.28 -1.94
C LEU A 96 -4.85 -6.67 -1.15
N ILE A 97 -6.02 -6.19 -1.56
CA ILE A 97 -7.31 -6.52 -0.94
C ILE A 97 -7.55 -8.03 -0.96
N VAL A 98 -7.30 -8.68 -2.11
CA VAL A 98 -7.61 -10.10 -2.31
C VAL A 98 -6.56 -11.02 -1.70
N TYR A 99 -5.27 -10.74 -1.90
CA TYR A 99 -4.19 -11.69 -1.58
C TYR A 99 -3.46 -11.39 -0.28
N VAL A 100 -3.31 -10.11 0.09
CA VAL A 100 -2.43 -9.72 1.20
C VAL A 100 -3.19 -9.45 2.49
N LYS A 101 -4.46 -9.01 2.43
CA LYS A 101 -5.27 -8.69 3.63
C LYS A 101 -5.21 -9.78 4.71
N LYS A 102 -5.43 -11.04 4.35
CA LYS A 102 -5.41 -12.17 5.31
C LYS A 102 -4.01 -12.48 5.85
N ILE A 103 -2.97 -12.21 5.06
CA ILE A 103 -1.57 -12.39 5.48
C ILE A 103 -1.22 -11.32 6.50
N LEU A 104 -1.60 -10.09 6.20
CA LEU A 104 -1.42 -8.93 7.08
C LEU A 104 -2.15 -9.11 8.42
N GLU A 105 -3.39 -9.60 8.41
CA GLU A 105 -4.14 -9.92 9.62
C GLU A 105 -3.39 -10.93 10.50
N LYS A 106 -2.89 -12.02 9.91
CA LYS A 106 -2.08 -13.01 10.63
C LYS A 106 -0.78 -12.44 11.20
N GLU A 107 -0.11 -11.57 10.46
CA GLU A 107 1.12 -10.93 10.95
C GLU A 107 0.83 -9.99 12.12
N LEU A 108 -0.24 -9.21 12.03
CA LEU A 108 -0.64 -8.30 13.11
C LEU A 108 -1.08 -9.05 14.37
N ILE A 109 -1.65 -10.25 14.26
CA ILE A 109 -1.97 -11.10 15.41
C ILE A 109 -0.70 -11.47 16.21
N LYS A 110 0.43 -11.70 15.54
CA LYS A 110 1.70 -12.02 16.22
C LYS A 110 2.20 -10.86 17.09
N ASP A 111 1.87 -9.62 16.73
CA ASP A 111 2.21 -8.45 17.56
C ASP A 111 1.36 -8.39 18.85
N PHE A 112 0.30 -9.21 18.97
CA PHE A 112 -0.64 -9.22 20.10
C PHE A 112 -0.63 -10.54 20.88
N GLU A 113 0.53 -11.16 21.12
CA GLU A 113 0.71 -12.43 21.87
C GLU A 113 0.17 -12.42 23.32
N THR A 114 -1.11 -12.09 23.58
CA THR A 114 -1.84 -12.32 24.86
C THR A 114 -3.37 -12.05 24.86
N ALA A 115 -4.14 -12.10 23.77
CA ALA A 115 -5.63 -12.05 23.88
C ALA A 115 -6.36 -12.63 22.64
N GLN A 116 -7.01 -13.79 22.75
CA GLN A 116 -7.36 -14.61 21.56
C GLN A 116 -8.54 -14.13 20.69
N GLU A 117 -9.52 -13.38 21.21
CA GLU A 117 -10.65 -12.89 20.40
C GLU A 117 -10.57 -11.39 20.12
N GLU A 118 -10.40 -10.55 21.14
CA GLU A 118 -10.29 -9.10 20.96
C GLU A 118 -9.07 -8.74 20.09
N ALA A 119 -7.93 -9.44 20.21
CA ALA A 119 -6.79 -9.18 19.36
C ALA A 119 -7.01 -9.63 17.91
N LEU A 120 -7.81 -10.68 17.68
CA LEU A 120 -8.15 -11.14 16.35
C LEU A 120 -9.01 -10.10 15.63
N GLU A 121 -10.05 -9.58 16.30
CA GLU A 121 -10.90 -8.52 15.78
C GLU A 121 -10.08 -7.24 15.54
N LEU A 122 -9.25 -6.84 16.51
CA LEU A 122 -8.36 -5.68 16.37
C LEU A 122 -7.36 -5.83 15.22
N ALA A 123 -6.79 -7.02 15.01
CA ALA A 123 -5.87 -7.30 13.91
C ALA A 123 -6.58 -7.25 12.56
N GLY A 124 -7.79 -7.81 12.47
CA GLY A 124 -8.64 -7.69 11.29
C GLY A 124 -8.95 -6.23 10.94
N VAL A 125 -9.35 -5.44 11.94
CA VAL A 125 -9.61 -3.99 11.79
C VAL A 125 -8.34 -3.25 11.32
N LYS A 126 -7.17 -3.54 11.91
CA LYS A 126 -5.90 -2.92 11.52
C LYS A 126 -5.47 -3.32 10.11
N ALA A 127 -5.61 -4.59 9.73
CA ALA A 127 -5.30 -5.06 8.38
C ALA A 127 -6.19 -4.35 7.35
N GLU A 128 -7.48 -4.20 7.65
CA GLU A 128 -8.39 -3.42 6.81
C GLU A 128 -8.03 -1.95 6.74
N GLU A 129 -7.68 -1.33 7.87
CA GLU A 129 -7.24 0.07 7.91
C GLU A 129 -6.02 0.30 7.01
N MET A 130 -5.07 -0.64 7.02
CA MET A 130 -3.84 -0.55 6.23
C MET A 130 -4.10 -0.69 4.74
N VAL A 131 -4.86 -1.69 4.30
CA VAL A 131 -5.24 -1.84 2.88
C VAL A 131 -6.12 -0.67 2.43
N TYR A 132 -7.03 -0.21 3.29
CA TYR A 132 -7.84 0.98 3.03
C TYR A 132 -6.97 2.24 2.90
N SER A 133 -5.95 2.40 3.73
CA SER A 133 -5.04 3.55 3.66
C SER A 133 -4.33 3.62 2.31
N PHE A 134 -3.90 2.49 1.77
CA PHE A 134 -3.33 2.40 0.42
C PHE A 134 -4.30 2.86 -0.66
N ASP A 135 -5.52 2.32 -0.66
CA ASP A 135 -6.57 2.67 -1.65
C ASP A 135 -6.91 4.17 -1.57
N ARG A 136 -6.95 4.73 -0.36
CA ARG A 136 -7.20 6.17 -0.13
C ARG A 136 -6.06 7.04 -0.61
N GLU A 137 -4.80 6.65 -0.44
CA GLU A 137 -3.65 7.42 -0.93
C GLU A 137 -3.56 7.38 -2.47
N LEU A 138 -3.98 6.28 -3.11
CA LEU A 138 -4.17 6.19 -4.56
C LEU A 138 -5.21 7.20 -5.07
N GLU A 139 -6.40 7.24 -4.47
CA GLU A 139 -7.45 8.22 -4.83
C GLU A 139 -7.01 9.66 -4.60
N LYS A 140 -6.28 9.90 -3.52
CA LYS A 140 -5.69 11.19 -3.20
C LYS A 140 -4.79 11.66 -4.33
N ARG A 141 -3.79 10.84 -4.68
CA ARG A 141 -2.80 11.11 -5.72
C ARG A 141 -3.46 11.45 -7.07
N SER A 142 -4.58 10.82 -7.41
CA SER A 142 -5.30 11.11 -8.66
C SER A 142 -6.07 12.44 -8.66
N ARG A 143 -6.37 13.03 -7.49
CA ARG A 143 -7.19 14.24 -7.36
C ARG A 143 -6.43 15.52 -7.00
N PHE A 144 -5.18 15.42 -6.54
CA PHE A 144 -4.44 16.56 -5.99
C PHE A 144 -4.01 17.64 -6.96
N GLN A 145 -4.19 17.42 -8.27
CA GLN A 145 -3.91 18.42 -9.28
C GLN A 145 -4.94 19.58 -9.29
N TYR A 146 -6.07 19.45 -8.58
CA TYR A 146 -7.15 20.41 -8.62
C TYR A 146 -7.47 20.99 -7.23
N SER A 147 -7.16 22.28 -7.07
CA SER A 147 -7.73 23.22 -6.08
C SER A 147 -7.66 22.81 -4.61
N LEU A 148 -6.54 23.14 -3.95
CA LEU A 148 -6.44 23.25 -2.49
C LEU A 148 -5.58 24.45 -2.13
N THR A 149 -5.89 25.12 -1.02
CA THR A 149 -5.01 26.13 -0.43
C THR A 149 -3.71 25.48 0.07
N GLU A 150 -2.62 26.26 0.12
CA GLU A 150 -1.28 25.77 0.48
C GLU A 150 -1.24 25.09 1.86
N ASN A 151 -1.91 25.67 2.87
CA ASN A 151 -2.03 25.07 4.21
C ASN A 151 -2.78 23.73 4.20
N ALA A 152 -3.83 23.60 3.39
CA ALA A 152 -4.56 22.34 3.26
C ALA A 152 -3.69 21.26 2.58
N MET A 153 -2.80 21.66 1.66
CA MET A 153 -1.83 20.74 1.05
C MET A 153 -0.78 20.26 2.05
N GLN A 154 -0.23 21.15 2.89
CA GLN A 154 0.76 20.79 3.92
C GLN A 154 0.21 19.78 4.93
N ASN A 155 -1.01 19.99 5.44
CA ASN A 155 -1.64 19.03 6.37
C ASN A 155 -1.88 17.67 5.72
N LYS A 156 -2.27 17.65 4.44
CA LYS A 156 -2.47 16.41 3.70
C LYS A 156 -1.15 15.69 3.41
N ALA A 157 -0.08 16.44 3.13
CA ALA A 157 1.27 15.91 2.96
C ALA A 157 1.77 15.22 4.23
N LYS A 158 1.66 15.87 5.40
CA LYS A 158 1.97 15.27 6.71
C LYS A 158 1.20 13.97 6.93
N THR A 159 -0.10 13.98 6.66
CA THR A 159 -0.94 12.77 6.80
C THR A 159 -0.50 11.65 5.84
N SER A 160 -0.19 11.97 4.58
CA SER A 160 0.28 11.00 3.59
C SER A 160 1.63 10.41 3.99
N PHE A 161 2.56 11.22 4.48
CA PHE A 161 3.87 10.78 4.95
C PHE A 161 3.76 9.82 6.14
N GLU A 162 3.00 10.17 7.17
CA GLU A 162 2.82 9.30 8.35
C GLU A 162 2.16 7.96 7.98
N ARG A 163 1.17 7.99 7.07
CA ARG A 163 0.55 6.77 6.54
C ARG A 163 1.56 5.91 5.79
N ALA A 164 2.36 6.50 4.92
CA ALA A 164 3.38 5.77 4.18
C ALA A 164 4.41 5.14 5.12
N LYS A 165 4.87 5.87 6.13
CA LYS A 165 5.82 5.37 7.15
C LYS A 165 5.26 4.16 7.90
N LYS A 166 4.02 4.25 8.41
CA LYS A 166 3.33 3.12 9.07
C LYS A 166 3.14 1.94 8.11
N PHE A 167 2.70 2.21 6.88
CA PHE A 167 2.45 1.19 5.87
C PHE A 167 3.71 0.41 5.49
N VAL A 168 4.80 1.11 5.19
CA VAL A 168 6.09 0.50 4.84
C VAL A 168 6.60 -0.36 5.99
N LEU A 169 6.61 0.16 7.22
CA LEU A 169 7.09 -0.57 8.40
C LEU A 169 6.38 -1.92 8.57
N VAL A 170 5.06 -1.95 8.40
CA VAL A 170 4.28 -3.18 8.57
C VAL A 170 4.43 -4.11 7.37
N MET A 171 4.44 -3.58 6.15
CA MET A 171 4.57 -4.40 4.93
C MET A 171 5.97 -5.02 4.79
N GLU A 172 7.02 -4.39 5.34
CA GLU A 172 8.35 -4.98 5.42
C GLU A 172 8.38 -6.27 6.27
N LYS A 173 7.49 -6.43 7.25
CA LYS A 173 7.37 -7.68 8.02
C LYS A 173 6.85 -8.86 7.18
N LEU A 174 6.29 -8.60 6.01
CA LEU A 174 5.70 -9.60 5.12
C LEU A 174 6.66 -10.10 4.02
N LEU A 175 7.91 -9.61 4.00
CA LEU A 175 8.97 -9.98 3.06
C LEU A 175 9.95 -10.98 3.68
#